data_AF-A0A2K9NPV3-F1
#
_entry.id   AF-A0A2K9NPV3-F1
#
_cell.length_a   1.000
_cell.length_b   1.000
_cell.length_c   1.000
_cell.angle_alpha   90.00
_cell.angle_beta   90.00
_cell.angle_gamma   90.00
#
_symmetry.space_group_name_H-M   'P 1'
#
loop_
_entity.id
_entity.type
_entity.pdbx_description
1 polymer ?
#
loop_
_entity_poly.entity_id
_entity_poly.type
_entity_poly.pdbx_seq_one_letter_code
_entity_poly.pdbx_strand_id
1 'polypeptide(L)'
;MIIKEYVENLYQATGLLSSFERRKGLVIEMQNLENQTIHCFTCPGTCCTSQANSMQITPIEALEILTSLNIDTLSKEEINDLKKRMQDNIQSYRLNVEIYTGKKHSQDLRKTYTCPFFMNGSKGCGLSRASKPYGCLGFNPRVSDDNGKSCTSNISLLSERDDHFLEKENLANQKIRDELKIYWGKLTIPQALLDILNKLYA
;
A
#
# COMPACT_ATOMS: atom_id res chain seq x y z
N MET A 1 -20.76 8.84 2.08
CA MET A 1 -20.25 8.15 0.88
C MET A 1 -19.90 6.74 1.30
N ILE A 2 -20.44 5.71 0.66
CA ILE A 2 -20.03 4.32 0.89
C ILE A 2 -18.81 4.08 0.00
N ILE A 3 -17.64 3.82 0.61
CA ILE A 3 -16.36 3.71 -0.11
C ILE A 3 -16.40 2.56 -1.11
N LYS A 4 -17.00 1.43 -0.73
CA LYS A 4 -17.14 0.29 -1.64
C LYS A 4 -17.89 0.66 -2.93
N GLU A 5 -19.06 1.26 -2.81
CA GLU A 5 -19.86 1.70 -3.97
C GLU A 5 -19.13 2.77 -4.78
N TYR A 6 -18.44 3.69 -4.10
CA TYR A 6 -17.63 4.71 -4.75
C TYR A 6 -16.53 4.09 -5.63
N VAL A 7 -15.79 3.12 -5.10
CA VAL A 7 -14.72 2.42 -5.84
C VAL A 7 -15.29 1.62 -7.01
N GLU A 8 -16.42 0.94 -6.82
CA GLU A 8 -17.10 0.20 -7.90
C GLU A 8 -17.54 1.14 -9.04
N ASN A 9 -18.16 2.28 -8.70
CA ASN A 9 -18.56 3.29 -9.68
C ASN A 9 -17.35 3.91 -10.39
N LEU A 10 -16.25 4.15 -9.66
CA LEU A 10 -15.02 4.66 -10.21
C LEU A 10 -14.42 3.70 -11.25
N TYR A 11 -14.43 2.38 -10.98
CA TYR A 11 -13.99 1.37 -11.93
C TYR A 11 -14.79 1.44 -13.23
N GLN A 12 -16.13 1.45 -13.13
CA GLN A 12 -16.99 1.56 -14.30
C GLN A 12 -16.74 2.85 -15.07
N ALA A 13 -16.66 3.98 -14.36
CA ALA A 13 -16.50 5.30 -14.96
C ALA A 13 -15.11 5.55 -15.58
N THR A 14 -14.13 4.68 -15.35
CA THR A 14 -12.77 4.79 -15.89
C THR A 14 -12.38 3.62 -16.78
N GLY A 15 -13.22 2.58 -16.85
CA GLY A 15 -12.87 1.31 -17.48
C GLY A 15 -11.74 0.57 -16.75
N LEU A 16 -11.48 0.91 -15.49
CA LEU A 16 -10.43 0.29 -14.70
C LEU A 16 -10.91 -1.08 -14.20
N LEU A 17 -10.10 -2.11 -14.43
CA LEU A 17 -10.42 -3.45 -13.93
C LEU A 17 -10.38 -3.50 -12.40
N SER A 18 -11.02 -4.52 -11.85
CA SER A 18 -11.10 -4.73 -10.40
C SER A 18 -9.70 -4.80 -9.76
N SER A 19 -9.67 -4.48 -8.47
CA SER A 19 -8.46 -4.56 -7.63
C SER A 19 -7.70 -5.88 -7.77
N PHE A 20 -8.43 -7.00 -7.85
CA PHE A 20 -7.85 -8.33 -7.98
C PHE A 20 -7.26 -8.58 -9.37
N GLU A 21 -7.99 -8.26 -10.44
CA GLU A 21 -7.52 -8.51 -11.82
C GLU A 21 -6.20 -7.77 -12.10
N ARG A 22 -6.07 -6.54 -11.61
CA ARG A 22 -4.83 -5.74 -11.75
C ARG A 22 -3.64 -6.29 -10.96
N ARG A 23 -3.89 -7.13 -9.96
CA ARG A 23 -2.87 -7.74 -9.09
C ARG A 23 -2.58 -9.19 -9.47
N LYS A 24 -3.36 -9.79 -10.37
CA LYS A 24 -3.36 -11.23 -10.64
C LYS A 24 -1.97 -11.78 -10.97
N GLY A 25 -1.22 -11.14 -11.86
CA GLY A 25 0.15 -11.56 -12.21
C GLY A 25 1.10 -11.54 -11.00
N LEU A 26 1.06 -10.47 -10.21
CA LEU A 26 1.86 -10.34 -8.98
C LEU A 26 1.47 -11.38 -7.92
N VAL A 27 0.18 -11.67 -7.79
CA VAL A 27 -0.33 -12.67 -6.84
C VAL A 27 0.08 -14.09 -7.24
N ILE A 28 0.04 -14.41 -8.54
CA ILE A 28 0.49 -15.71 -9.07
C ILE A 28 1.98 -15.90 -8.79
N GLU A 29 2.82 -14.90 -9.05
CA GLU A 29 4.25 -14.97 -8.72
C GLU A 29 4.47 -15.21 -7.22
N MET A 30 3.75 -14.48 -6.36
CA MET A 30 3.83 -14.67 -4.91
C MET A 30 3.41 -16.10 -4.50
N GLN A 31 2.38 -16.67 -5.14
CA GLN A 31 1.95 -18.06 -4.92
C GLN A 31 3.00 -19.07 -5.41
N ASN A 32 3.64 -18.80 -6.54
CA ASN A 32 4.70 -19.67 -7.07
C ASN A 32 5.90 -19.73 -6.11
N LEU A 33 6.31 -18.58 -5.58
CA LEU A 33 7.37 -18.51 -4.56
C LEU A 33 6.95 -19.23 -3.27
N GLU A 34 5.71 -19.08 -2.84
CA GLU A 34 5.17 -19.81 -1.68
C GLU A 34 5.20 -21.33 -1.87
N ASN A 35 4.84 -21.82 -3.06
CA ASN A 35 4.92 -23.25 -3.40
C ASN A 35 6.36 -23.78 -3.39
N GLN A 36 7.35 -22.89 -3.56
CA GLN A 36 8.78 -23.18 -3.42
C GLN A 36 9.29 -22.95 -1.99
N THR A 37 8.40 -22.76 -1.01
CA THR A 37 8.70 -22.40 0.39
C THR A 37 9.47 -21.09 0.58
N ILE A 38 9.48 -20.22 -0.44
CA ILE A 38 10.09 -18.89 -0.44
C ILE A 38 9.01 -17.86 -0.14
N HIS A 39 8.78 -17.54 1.13
CA HIS A 39 7.74 -16.58 1.49
C HIS A 39 7.99 -15.85 2.81
N CYS A 40 7.31 -14.72 2.98
CA CYS A 40 7.51 -13.84 4.14
C CYS A 40 7.08 -14.46 5.48
N PHE A 41 6.17 -15.45 5.48
CA PHE A 41 5.73 -16.11 6.73
C PHE A 41 6.82 -16.96 7.41
N THR A 42 7.70 -17.56 6.63
CA THR A 42 8.84 -18.34 7.14
C THR A 42 10.09 -17.46 7.28
N CYS A 43 10.21 -16.41 6.47
CA CYS A 43 11.35 -15.50 6.51
C CYS A 43 11.55 -14.88 7.91
N PRO A 44 12.70 -15.10 8.57
CA PRO A 44 13.07 -14.39 9.80
C PRO A 44 13.44 -12.91 9.57
N GLY A 45 13.46 -12.47 8.31
CA GLY A 45 13.88 -11.14 7.91
C GLY A 45 12.98 -10.01 8.37
N THR A 46 13.56 -8.83 8.45
CA THR A 46 12.90 -7.59 8.90
C THR A 46 12.32 -6.78 7.75
N CYS A 47 12.32 -7.32 6.53
CA CYS A 47 11.91 -6.61 5.32
C CYS A 47 10.42 -6.18 5.35
N CYS A 48 9.58 -6.94 6.06
CA CYS A 48 8.18 -6.61 6.35
C CYS A 48 7.99 -5.92 7.72
N THR A 49 9.04 -5.87 8.55
CA THR A 49 9.04 -5.26 9.88
C THR A 49 9.86 -3.96 9.88
N SER A 50 10.09 -3.40 11.07
CA SER A 50 10.18 -1.98 11.39
C SER A 50 11.29 -1.13 10.80
N GLN A 51 12.08 -1.65 9.85
CA GLN A 51 13.32 -1.01 9.42
C GLN A 51 13.39 -0.72 7.92
N ALA A 52 12.45 -1.17 7.08
CA ALA A 52 12.67 -1.13 5.63
C ALA A 52 11.45 -0.82 4.73
N ASN A 53 10.22 -0.65 5.26
CA ASN A 53 9.12 -0.29 4.36
C ASN A 53 9.21 1.20 3.99
N SER A 54 9.40 1.49 2.71
CA SER A 54 9.36 2.85 2.15
C SER A 54 8.28 2.98 1.06
N MET A 55 7.32 2.05 1.06
CA MET A 55 6.29 1.94 0.05
C MET A 55 5.40 3.17 0.08
N GLN A 56 5.15 3.70 -1.11
CA GLN A 56 4.18 4.75 -1.32
C GLN A 56 3.07 4.22 -2.20
N ILE A 57 1.85 4.64 -1.91
CA ILE A 57 0.64 4.19 -2.58
C ILE A 57 -0.08 5.36 -3.23
N THR A 58 -0.80 5.09 -4.31
CA THR A 58 -1.66 6.07 -4.96
C THR A 58 -3.02 6.20 -4.26
N PRO A 59 -3.84 7.21 -4.62
CA PRO A 59 -5.21 7.32 -4.10
C PRO A 59 -6.06 6.07 -4.32
N ILE A 60 -6.00 5.43 -5.51
CA ILE A 60 -6.80 4.22 -5.76
C ILE A 60 -6.37 3.05 -4.86
N GLU A 61 -5.06 2.83 -4.69
CA GLU A 61 -4.56 1.79 -3.78
C GLU A 61 -5.00 2.04 -2.34
N ALA A 62 -5.03 3.30 -1.91
CA ALA A 62 -5.49 3.67 -0.56
C ALA A 62 -6.99 3.37 -0.37
N LEU A 63 -7.84 3.70 -1.34
CA LEU A 63 -9.27 3.38 -1.28
C LEU A 63 -9.51 1.87 -1.31
N GLU A 64 -8.80 1.11 -2.14
CA GLU A 64 -8.88 -0.36 -2.18
C GLU A 64 -8.52 -1.00 -0.84
N ILE A 65 -7.51 -0.46 -0.15
CA ILE A 65 -7.17 -0.89 1.22
C ILE A 65 -8.36 -0.62 2.15
N LEU A 66 -8.92 0.60 2.15
CA LEU A 66 -10.05 0.94 3.01
C LEU A 66 -11.29 0.07 2.71
N THR A 67 -11.60 -0.19 1.45
CA THR A 67 -12.65 -1.14 1.05
C THR A 67 -12.37 -2.53 1.61
N SER A 68 -11.13 -3.03 1.55
CA SER A 68 -10.78 -4.35 2.08
C SER A 68 -10.82 -4.45 3.61
N LEU A 69 -10.71 -3.32 4.30
CA LEU A 69 -10.89 -3.22 5.75
C LEU A 69 -12.37 -3.11 6.15
N ASN A 70 -13.30 -3.15 5.19
CA ASN A 70 -14.73 -2.94 5.39
C ASN A 70 -15.01 -1.65 6.20
N ILE A 71 -14.31 -0.57 5.85
CA ILE A 71 -14.42 0.73 6.54
C ILE A 71 -15.86 1.23 6.69
N ASP A 72 -16.72 0.92 5.71
CA ASP A 72 -18.14 1.31 5.68
C ASP A 72 -18.97 0.62 6.77
N THR A 73 -18.49 -0.48 7.35
CA THR A 73 -19.15 -1.22 8.43
C THR A 73 -18.55 -0.94 9.81
N LEU A 74 -17.43 -0.22 9.88
CA LEU A 74 -16.79 0.08 11.16
C LEU A 74 -17.57 1.16 11.92
N SER A 75 -17.64 0.99 13.23
CA SER A 75 -18.14 2.02 14.14
C SER A 75 -17.23 3.26 14.13
N LYS A 76 -17.76 4.39 14.60
CA LYS A 76 -16.98 5.63 14.73
C LYS A 76 -15.75 5.44 15.63
N GLU A 77 -15.86 4.62 16.67
CA GLU A 77 -14.75 4.29 17.57
C GLU A 77 -13.65 3.52 16.85
N GLU A 78 -14.00 2.47 16.09
CA GLU A 78 -13.04 1.70 15.30
C GLU A 78 -12.33 2.53 14.21
N ILE A 79 -13.06 3.47 13.59
CA ILE A 79 -12.47 4.42 12.64
C ILE A 79 -11.47 5.35 13.35
N ASN A 80 -11.82 5.86 14.52
CA ASN A 80 -10.91 6.70 15.32
C ASN A 80 -9.66 5.93 15.76
N ASP A 81 -9.80 4.66 16.14
CA ASP A 81 -8.67 3.79 16.48
C ASP A 81 -7.78 3.53 15.27
N LEU A 82 -8.36 3.33 14.08
CA LEU A 82 -7.60 3.23 12.84
C LEU A 82 -6.82 4.53 12.56
N LYS A 83 -7.46 5.70 12.67
CA LYS A 83 -6.80 7.01 12.50
C LYS A 83 -5.65 7.19 13.50
N LYS A 84 -5.88 6.86 14.77
CA LYS A 84 -4.87 6.94 15.82
C LYS A 84 -3.67 6.05 15.52
N ARG A 85 -3.88 4.80 15.09
CA ARG A 85 -2.79 3.92 14.64
C ARG A 85 -1.98 4.51 13.48
N MET A 86 -2.62 5.17 12.52
CA MET A 86 -1.90 5.84 11.43
C MET A 86 -1.09 7.03 11.95
N GLN A 87 -1.67 7.85 12.84
CA GLN A 87 -0.99 8.99 13.45
C GLN A 87 0.22 8.57 14.28
N ASP A 88 0.06 7.56 15.14
CA ASP A 88 1.13 7.00 15.96
C ASP A 88 2.28 6.49 15.08
N ASN A 89 1.97 5.85 13.96
CA ASN A 89 2.97 5.39 12.99
C ASN A 89 3.70 6.58 12.33
N ILE A 90 2.96 7.57 11.85
CA ILE A 90 3.54 8.80 11.26
C ILE A 90 4.47 9.50 12.24
N GLN A 91 4.07 9.65 13.50
CA GLN A 91 4.87 10.30 14.54
C GLN A 91 6.12 9.48 14.89
N SER A 92 5.95 8.18 15.10
CA SER A 92 7.05 7.28 15.48
C SER A 92 8.18 7.28 14.44
N TYR A 93 7.82 7.30 13.15
CA TYR A 93 8.77 7.30 12.03
C TYR A 93 9.02 8.68 11.42
N ARG A 94 8.43 9.73 12.02
CA ARG A 94 8.51 11.13 11.58
C ARG A 94 8.18 11.30 10.10
N LEU A 95 7.18 10.59 9.57
CA LEU A 95 6.88 10.56 8.14
C LEU A 95 6.41 11.91 7.59
N ASN A 96 5.97 12.81 8.46
CA ASN A 96 5.52 14.17 8.16
C ASN A 96 6.62 15.24 8.23
N VAL A 97 7.88 14.87 8.46
CA VAL A 97 8.99 15.81 8.59
C VAL A 97 9.89 15.74 7.36
N GLU A 98 10.17 16.84 6.70
CA GLU A 98 11.19 16.87 5.64
C GLU A 98 12.59 16.81 6.25
N ILE A 99 13.49 16.01 5.65
CA ILE A 99 14.89 15.93 6.07
C ILE A 99 15.75 16.58 4.99
N TYR A 100 16.23 17.78 5.27
CA TYR A 100 17.15 18.50 4.38
C TYR A 100 18.57 17.96 4.52
N THR A 101 19.11 17.37 3.45
CA THR A 101 20.46 16.78 3.45
C THR A 101 21.55 17.71 2.92
N GLY A 102 21.27 19.02 2.78
CA GLY A 102 22.27 20.06 2.51
C GLY A 102 22.94 20.02 1.11
N LYS A 103 22.63 19.05 0.25
CA LYS A 103 23.09 19.02 -1.15
C LYS A 103 22.04 19.66 -2.07
N LYS A 104 22.50 20.47 -3.03
CA LYS A 104 21.70 21.26 -4.02
C LYS A 104 20.69 20.47 -4.87
N HIS A 105 20.59 19.16 -4.68
CA HIS A 105 19.52 18.32 -5.20
C HIS A 105 18.91 17.58 -4.02
N SER A 106 17.89 18.17 -3.42
CA SER A 106 17.04 17.55 -2.40
C SER A 106 16.26 16.40 -3.05
N GLN A 107 16.91 15.25 -3.20
CA GLN A 107 16.13 14.02 -3.23
C GLN A 107 15.57 13.86 -1.83
N ASP A 108 14.25 14.01 -1.70
CA ASP A 108 13.55 13.70 -0.45
C ASP A 108 13.98 12.32 0.02
N LEU A 109 14.66 12.27 1.17
CA LEU A 109 15.11 11.01 1.72
C LEU A 109 13.86 10.18 2.04
N ARG A 110 13.62 9.12 1.26
CA ARG A 110 12.52 8.20 1.50
C ARG A 110 12.69 7.58 2.88
N LYS A 111 11.73 7.85 3.75
CA LYS A 111 11.73 7.34 5.12
C LYS A 111 11.21 5.90 5.15
N THR A 112 11.75 5.15 6.09
CA THR A 112 11.30 3.79 6.39
C THR A 112 10.35 3.80 7.57
N TYR A 113 9.35 2.92 7.55
CA TYR A 113 8.40 2.73 8.65
C TYR A 113 8.03 1.26 8.83
N THR A 114 7.45 0.92 9.98
CA THR A 114 6.72 -0.36 10.12
C THR A 114 5.37 -0.21 9.45
N CYS A 115 5.04 -1.08 8.50
CA CYS A 115 3.70 -1.10 7.91
C CYS A 115 2.63 -1.20 9.02
N PRO A 116 1.60 -0.33 9.03
CA PRO A 116 0.57 -0.36 10.07
C PRO A 116 -0.31 -1.63 10.04
N PHE A 117 -0.23 -2.43 8.97
CA PHE A 117 -0.94 -3.70 8.81
C PHE A 117 -0.04 -4.92 9.05
N PHE A 118 1.18 -4.72 9.54
CA PHE A 118 2.04 -5.82 9.95
C PHE A 118 1.44 -6.50 11.20
N MET A 119 1.35 -7.82 11.18
CA MET A 119 0.87 -8.62 12.31
C MET A 119 2.06 -9.21 13.07
N ASN A 120 2.25 -8.79 14.32
CA ASN A 120 3.24 -9.37 15.23
C ASN A 120 2.92 -10.86 15.46
N GLY A 121 3.93 -11.72 15.41
CA GLY A 121 3.78 -13.16 15.65
C GLY A 121 3.69 -13.98 14.36
N SER A 122 2.57 -13.92 13.64
CA SER A 122 2.33 -14.74 12.42
C SER A 122 3.23 -14.38 11.23
N LYS A 123 4.14 -13.41 11.39
CA LYS A 123 5.05 -12.87 10.36
C LYS A 123 4.30 -12.59 9.07
N GLY A 124 3.47 -11.55 9.06
CA GLY A 124 2.62 -11.30 7.90
C GLY A 124 2.00 -9.92 7.85
N CYS A 125 1.23 -9.69 6.79
CA CYS A 125 0.43 -8.49 6.60
C CYS A 125 -1.04 -8.88 6.63
N GLY A 126 -1.85 -8.15 7.40
CA GLY A 126 -3.29 -8.39 7.55
C GLY A 126 -4.11 -7.99 6.32
N LEU A 127 -3.52 -7.35 5.31
CA LEU A 127 -4.20 -7.04 4.06
C LEU A 127 -4.29 -8.27 3.16
N SER A 128 -5.44 -8.44 2.51
CA SER A 128 -5.62 -9.44 1.46
C SER A 128 -4.67 -9.17 0.29
N ARG A 129 -4.21 -10.22 -0.41
CA ARG A 129 -3.41 -10.03 -1.63
C ARG A 129 -4.14 -9.25 -2.72
N ALA A 130 -5.47 -9.30 -2.73
CA ALA A 130 -6.31 -8.57 -3.65
C ALA A 130 -6.31 -7.05 -3.41
N SER A 131 -5.85 -6.57 -2.25
CA SER A 131 -5.86 -5.14 -1.88
C SER A 131 -4.49 -4.63 -1.41
N LYS A 132 -3.48 -5.50 -1.31
CA LYS A 132 -2.10 -5.08 -1.00
C LYS A 132 -1.59 -4.09 -2.05
N PRO A 133 -0.74 -3.11 -1.66
CA PRO A 133 -0.06 -2.26 -2.62
C PRO A 133 0.72 -3.06 -3.67
N TYR A 134 0.80 -2.57 -4.90
CA TYR A 134 1.50 -3.28 -5.98
C TYR A 134 2.94 -3.56 -5.62
N GLY A 135 3.64 -2.55 -5.09
CA GLY A 135 5.04 -2.73 -4.69
C GLY A 135 5.22 -3.72 -3.53
N CYS A 136 4.22 -3.88 -2.65
CA CYS A 136 4.26 -4.93 -1.62
C CYS A 136 4.11 -6.33 -2.20
N LEU A 137 3.33 -6.49 -3.27
CA LEU A 137 3.19 -7.79 -3.96
C LEU A 137 4.37 -8.09 -4.88
N GLY A 138 5.00 -7.07 -5.45
CA GLY A 138 6.19 -7.22 -6.28
C GLY A 138 7.47 -7.46 -5.48
N PHE A 139 7.50 -7.11 -4.19
CA PHE A 139 8.67 -7.22 -3.33
C PHE A 139 8.62 -8.51 -2.50
N ASN A 140 9.41 -9.51 -2.92
CA ASN A 140 9.43 -10.83 -2.30
C ASN A 140 10.86 -11.30 -2.02
N PRO A 141 11.07 -12.21 -1.05
CA PRO A 141 12.33 -12.94 -0.92
C PRO A 141 12.61 -13.75 -2.20
N ARG A 142 13.89 -13.92 -2.53
CA ARG A 142 14.33 -14.78 -3.65
C ARG A 142 15.00 -16.06 -3.17
N VAL A 143 15.35 -16.12 -1.89
CA VAL A 143 15.94 -17.26 -1.21
C VAL A 143 15.22 -17.45 0.11
N SER A 144 15.02 -18.71 0.52
CA SER A 144 14.48 -19.03 1.84
C SER A 144 15.50 -18.75 2.95
N ASP A 145 15.00 -18.39 4.14
CA ASP A 145 15.77 -18.31 5.39
C ASP A 145 17.04 -17.43 5.42
N ASP A 146 17.13 -16.43 4.53
CA ASP A 146 18.30 -15.56 4.41
C ASP A 146 18.22 -14.27 5.26
N ASN A 147 17.27 -14.19 6.19
CA ASN A 147 16.93 -12.99 6.97
C ASN A 147 16.55 -11.77 6.10
N GLY A 148 15.97 -11.98 4.91
CA GLY A 148 15.45 -10.93 4.05
C GLY A 148 16.52 -10.20 3.23
N LYS A 149 17.73 -10.75 3.13
CA LYS A 149 18.85 -10.18 2.36
C LYS A 149 18.59 -10.17 0.85
N SER A 150 17.84 -11.14 0.35
CA SER A 150 17.47 -11.29 -1.06
C SER A 150 16.11 -10.70 -1.40
N CYS A 151 15.44 -10.03 -0.45
CA CYS A 151 14.16 -9.40 -0.72
C CYS A 151 14.34 -8.26 -1.72
N THR A 152 13.67 -8.37 -2.86
CA THR A 152 13.78 -7.39 -3.93
C THR A 152 12.49 -7.33 -4.73
N SER A 153 12.26 -6.19 -5.38
CA SER A 153 11.12 -6.00 -6.27
C SER A 153 11.33 -6.72 -7.59
N ASN A 154 10.31 -7.45 -8.05
CA ASN A 154 10.23 -7.93 -9.43
C ASN A 154 9.88 -6.76 -10.36
N ILE A 155 10.89 -5.97 -10.75
CA ILE A 155 10.70 -4.78 -11.58
C ILE A 155 10.07 -5.12 -12.93
N SER A 156 10.46 -6.22 -13.55
CA SER A 156 9.89 -6.66 -14.83
C SER A 156 8.39 -6.92 -14.72
N LEU A 157 7.96 -7.64 -13.68
CA LEU A 157 6.55 -7.96 -13.45
C LEU A 157 5.73 -6.72 -13.07
N LEU A 158 6.32 -5.78 -12.30
CA LEU A 158 5.68 -4.50 -12.00
C LEU A 158 5.52 -3.65 -13.26
N SER A 159 6.51 -3.65 -14.15
CA SER A 159 6.46 -2.94 -15.44
C SER A 159 5.40 -3.52 -16.37
N GLU A 160 5.32 -4.85 -16.50
CA GLU A 160 4.28 -5.52 -17.28
C GLU A 160 2.88 -5.13 -16.78
N ARG A 161 2.69 -5.06 -15.45
CA ARG A 161 1.45 -4.57 -14.84
C ARG A 161 1.16 -3.11 -15.23
N ASP A 162 2.18 -2.25 -15.17
CA ASP A 162 2.06 -0.83 -15.53
C ASP A 162 1.63 -0.68 -17.00
N ASP A 163 2.23 -1.44 -17.93
CA ASP A 163 1.92 -1.39 -19.36
C ASP A 163 0.42 -1.66 -19.66
N HIS A 164 -0.24 -2.47 -18.84
CA HIS A 164 -1.65 -2.82 -19.01
C HIS A 164 -2.64 -1.89 -18.31
N PHE A 165 -2.28 -1.33 -17.15
CA PHE A 165 -3.28 -0.66 -16.28
C PHE A 165 -2.95 0.78 -15.89
N LEU A 166 -1.71 1.25 -16.07
CA LEU A 166 -1.26 2.54 -15.55
C LEU A 166 -2.06 3.72 -16.11
N GLU A 167 -2.47 3.68 -17.38
CA GLU A 167 -3.28 4.75 -17.97
C GLU A 167 -4.64 4.89 -17.26
N LYS A 168 -5.35 3.76 -17.08
CA LYS A 168 -6.66 3.75 -16.41
C LYS A 168 -6.54 4.05 -14.93
N GLU A 169 -5.45 3.63 -14.30
CA GLU A 169 -5.10 4.00 -12.93
C GLU A 169 -4.89 5.48 -12.76
N ASN A 170 -4.15 6.12 -13.67
CA ASN A 170 -3.93 7.56 -13.64
C ASN A 170 -5.25 8.32 -13.80
N LEU A 171 -6.14 7.86 -14.68
CA LEU A 171 -7.48 8.44 -14.82
C LEU A 171 -8.29 8.31 -13.52
N ALA A 172 -8.31 7.13 -12.90
CA ALA A 172 -8.99 6.92 -11.63
C ALA A 172 -8.39 7.75 -10.49
N ASN A 173 -7.06 7.77 -10.36
CA ASN A 173 -6.35 8.58 -9.38
C ASN A 173 -6.67 10.08 -9.56
N GLN A 174 -6.74 10.57 -10.80
CA GLN A 174 -7.09 11.97 -11.06
C GLN A 174 -8.52 12.28 -10.61
N LYS A 175 -9.49 11.42 -10.95
CA LYS A 175 -10.89 11.58 -10.48
C LYS A 175 -10.98 11.60 -8.95
N ILE A 176 -10.34 10.65 -8.27
CA ILE A 176 -10.30 10.61 -6.79
C ILE A 176 -9.73 11.92 -6.23
N ARG A 177 -8.65 12.42 -6.84
CA ARG A 177 -8.01 13.66 -6.39
C ARG A 177 -8.91 14.88 -6.55
N ASP A 178 -9.60 14.99 -7.66
CA ASP A 178 -10.47 16.13 -7.95
C ASP A 178 -11.71 16.14 -7.06
N GLU A 179 -12.28 14.96 -6.78
CA GLU A 179 -13.47 14.79 -5.96
C GLU A 179 -13.18 14.94 -4.46
N LEU A 180 -12.13 14.29 -3.96
CA LEU A 180 -11.75 14.33 -2.54
C LEU A 180 -10.81 15.49 -2.17
N LYS A 181 -10.45 16.33 -3.15
CA LYS A 181 -9.50 17.44 -2.99
C LYS A 181 -8.14 16.97 -2.44
N ILE A 182 -7.59 15.92 -3.06
CA ILE A 182 -6.30 15.32 -2.69
C ILE A 182 -5.18 15.93 -3.53
N TYR A 183 -4.16 16.47 -2.85
CA TYR A 183 -3.06 17.20 -3.48
C TYR A 183 -1.80 16.35 -3.71
N TRP A 184 -1.82 15.07 -3.37
CA TRP A 184 -0.69 14.16 -3.53
C TRP A 184 -0.94 13.11 -4.62
N GLY A 185 0.13 12.68 -5.29
CA GLY A 185 0.09 11.57 -6.27
C GLY A 185 0.44 10.22 -5.63
N LYS A 186 1.40 10.22 -4.70
CA LYS A 186 1.75 9.08 -3.86
C LYS A 186 2.12 9.55 -2.45
N LEU A 187 1.75 8.76 -1.44
CA LEU A 187 2.16 8.95 -0.04
C LEU A 187 2.46 7.61 0.60
N THR A 188 3.18 7.60 1.73
CA THR A 188 3.30 6.38 2.54
C THR A 188 1.92 5.87 2.94
N ILE A 189 1.76 4.56 3.12
CA ILE A 189 0.48 3.93 3.49
C ILE A 189 -0.22 4.68 4.64
N PRO A 190 0.42 4.95 5.81
CA PRO A 190 -0.27 5.61 6.90
C PRO A 190 -0.69 7.05 6.59
N GLN A 191 0.13 7.80 5.84
CA GLN A 191 -0.20 9.18 5.45
C GLN A 191 -1.38 9.22 4.47
N ALA A 192 -1.36 8.36 3.46
CA ALA A 192 -2.42 8.26 2.45
C ALA A 192 -3.78 7.90 3.08
N LEU A 193 -3.79 6.87 3.94
CA LEU A 193 -5.03 6.43 4.59
C LEU A 193 -5.56 7.47 5.57
N LEU A 194 -4.68 8.10 6.37
CA LEU A 194 -5.10 9.13 7.33
C LEU A 194 -5.71 10.35 6.62
N ASP A 195 -5.12 10.81 5.52
CA ASP A 195 -5.66 11.94 4.74
C ASP A 195 -7.06 11.63 4.21
N ILE A 196 -7.26 10.47 3.58
CA ILE A 196 -8.58 10.05 3.06
C ILE A 196 -9.59 9.89 4.20
N LEU A 197 -9.21 9.23 5.31
CA LEU A 197 -10.11 9.05 6.45
C LEU A 197 -10.55 10.38 7.07
N ASN A 198 -9.67 11.38 7.10
CA ASN A 198 -10.01 12.72 7.61
C ASN A 198 -10.96 13.47 6.66
N LYS A 199 -10.86 13.25 5.36
CA LYS A 199 -11.76 13.85 4.36
C LYS A 199 -13.15 13.22 4.36
N LEU A 200 -13.24 11.93 4.66
CA LEU A 200 -14.50 11.18 4.60
C LEU A 200 -15.25 11.10 5.93
N TYR A 201 -14.52 11.12 7.06
CA TYR A 201 -15.08 10.90 8.39
C TYR A 201 -14.61 11.96 9.39
N ALA A 202 -14.76 13.24 9.04
CA ALA A 202 -14.42 14.36 9.91
C ALA A 202 -15.28 14.39 11.20
#